data_AF-A0A202E6T3-F1
#
_entry.id   AF-A0A202E6T3-F1
#
_cell.length_a   1.000
_cell.length_b   1.000
_cell.length_c   1.000
_cell.angle_alpha   90.00
_cell.angle_beta   90.00
_cell.angle_gamma   90.00
#
_symmetry.space_group_name_H-M   'P 1'
#
loop_
_entity.id
_entity.type
_entity.pdbx_description
1 polymer ?
#
loop_
_entity_poly.entity_id
_entity_poly.type
_entity_poly.pdbx_seq_one_letter_code
_entity_poly.pdbx_strand_id
1 'polypeptide(L)' 'MSHDRPLVESRARRLLLYLKHNRGRIVADGALLLGWVLAATLIFDWLEQPTWVLYLVLFIGVVAYTRITPTWERPYRSPD' A
#
# COMPACT_ATOMS: atom_id res chain seq x y z
N MET A 1 -25.59 28.88 8.53
CA MET A 1 -25.57 28.02 7.32
C MET A 1 -24.09 27.80 6.98
N SER A 2 -23.56 26.60 7.25
CA SER A 2 -22.10 26.32 7.31
C SER A 2 -21.40 26.50 5.96
N HIS A 3 -20.25 27.18 5.98
CA HIS A 3 -19.28 27.33 4.89
C HIS A 3 -18.08 26.36 5.09
N ASP A 4 -18.34 25.07 5.35
CA ASP A 4 -17.26 24.08 5.56
C ASP A 4 -16.75 23.38 4.28
N ARG A 5 -17.27 23.74 3.10
CA ARG A 5 -17.05 22.97 1.86
C ARG A 5 -15.76 23.21 1.04
N PRO A 6 -14.95 24.29 1.16
CA PRO A 6 -13.81 24.48 0.25
C PRO A 6 -12.56 23.66 0.65
N LEU A 7 -12.37 23.35 1.93
CA LEU A 7 -11.17 22.66 2.41
C LEU A 7 -11.17 21.17 2.06
N VAL A 8 -12.31 20.50 2.16
CA VAL A 8 -12.45 19.07 1.85
C VAL A 8 -12.24 18.80 0.37
N GLU A 9 -12.77 19.67 -0.50
CA GLU A 9 -12.62 19.55 -1.96
C GLU A 9 -11.16 19.72 -2.40
N SER A 10 -10.42 20.63 -1.74
CA SER A 10 -8.98 20.78 -1.97
C SER A 10 -8.18 19.53 -1.56
N ARG A 11 -8.52 18.89 -0.43
CA ARG A 11 -7.84 17.67 0.05
C ARG A 11 -8.15 16.47 -0.83
N ALA A 12 -9.41 16.27 -1.21
CA ALA A 12 -9.85 15.18 -2.08
C ALA A 12 -9.21 15.30 -3.48
N ARG A 13 -9.18 16.51 -4.05
CA ARG A 13 -8.50 16.76 -5.33
C ARG A 13 -7.00 16.48 -5.24
N ARG A 14 -6.34 16.90 -4.15
CA ARG A 14 -4.92 16.62 -3.91
C ARG A 14 -4.64 15.12 -3.82
N LEU A 15 -5.49 14.38 -3.11
CA LEU A 15 -5.40 12.92 -2.97
C LEU A 15 -5.61 12.22 -4.33
N LEU A 16 -6.61 12.62 -5.11
CA LEU A 16 -6.86 12.05 -6.43
C LEU A 16 -5.69 12.28 -7.38
N LEU A 17 -5.09 13.47 -7.37
CA LEU A 17 -3.90 13.76 -8.16
C LEU A 17 -2.69 12.93 -7.70
N TYR A 18 -2.52 12.76 -6.40
CA TYR A 18 -1.47 11.89 -5.83
C TYR A 18 -1.64 10.42 -6.25
N LEU A 19 -2.87 9.89 -6.15
CA LEU A 19 -3.21 8.53 -6.57
C LEU A 19 -3.06 8.35 -8.08
N LYS A 20 -3.52 9.32 -8.89
CA LYS A 20 -3.40 9.27 -10.34
C LYS A 20 -1.94 9.28 -10.78
N HIS A 21 -1.10 10.11 -10.15
CA HIS A 21 0.33 10.19 -10.45
C HIS A 21 1.06 8.89 -10.10
N ASN A 22 0.75 8.29 -8.95
CA ASN A 22 1.39 7.07 -8.49
C ASN A 22 0.65 5.78 -8.92
N ARG A 23 -0.39 5.85 -9.76
CA ARG A 23 -1.30 4.72 -10.05
C ARG A 23 -0.55 3.46 -10.49
N GLY A 24 0.41 3.60 -11.41
CA GLY A 24 1.18 2.47 -11.92
C GLY A 24 1.95 1.76 -10.80
N ARG A 25 2.59 2.55 -9.93
CA ARG A 25 3.32 2.03 -8.78
C ARG A 25 2.39 1.39 -7.75
N ILE A 26 1.26 2.03 -7.43
CA ILE A 26 0.24 1.46 -6.52
C ILE A 26 -0.25 0.09 -7.00
N VAL A 27 -0.52 -0.04 -8.30
CA VAL A 27 -0.97 -1.31 -8.89
C VAL A 27 0.14 -2.36 -8.83
N ALA A 28 1.38 -2.00 -9.13
CA ALA A 28 2.52 -2.93 -9.04
C ALA A 28 2.77 -3.38 -7.60
N ASP A 29 2.77 -2.44 -6.65
CA ASP A 29 2.90 -2.65 -5.21
C ASP A 29 1.79 -3.60 -4.72
N GLY A 30 0.55 -3.34 -5.10
CA GLY A 30 -0.61 -4.17 -4.76
C GLY A 30 -0.53 -5.58 -5.35
N ALA A 31 -0.14 -5.71 -6.62
CA ALA A 31 0.04 -7.01 -7.28
C ALA A 31 1.15 -7.84 -6.63
N LEU A 32 2.26 -7.20 -6.26
CA LEU A 32 3.37 -7.85 -5.57
C LEU A 32 2.95 -8.37 -4.19
N LEU A 33 2.32 -7.52 -3.38
CA LEU A 33 1.85 -7.91 -2.05
C LEU A 33 0.77 -9.00 -2.11
N LEU A 34 -0.16 -8.90 -3.06
CA LEU A 34 -1.18 -9.92 -3.28
C LEU A 34 -0.55 -11.25 -3.72
N GLY A 35 0.42 -11.20 -4.66
CA GLY A 35 1.18 -12.37 -5.08
C GLY A 35 1.93 -13.03 -3.92
N TRP A 36 2.55 -12.22 -3.05
CA TRP A 36 3.21 -12.72 -1.84
C TRP A 36 2.23 -13.43 -0.89
N VAL A 37 1.08 -12.82 -0.61
CA VAL A 37 0.05 -13.41 0.26
C VAL A 37 -0.45 -14.73 -0.31
N LEU A 38 -0.77 -14.76 -1.61
CA LEU A 38 -1.24 -15.97 -2.28
C LEU A 38 -0.19 -17.07 -2.28
N ALA A 39 1.06 -16.76 -2.63
CA ALA A 39 2.16 -17.73 -2.62
C ALA A 39 2.39 -18.29 -1.21
N ALA A 40 2.47 -17.43 -0.20
CA ALA A 40 2.65 -17.86 1.19
C ALA A 40 1.48 -18.74 1.64
N THR A 41 0.25 -18.36 1.32
CA THR A 41 -0.95 -19.14 1.70
C THR A 41 -0.94 -20.52 1.05
N LEU A 42 -0.69 -20.60 -0.26
CA LEU A 42 -0.66 -21.86 -1.00
C LEU A 42 0.46 -22.79 -0.52
N ILE A 43 1.65 -22.25 -0.24
CA ILE A 43 2.78 -23.05 0.28
C ILE A 43 2.44 -23.60 1.66
N PHE A 44 1.86 -22.79 2.54
CA PHE A 44 1.55 -23.20 3.90
C PHE A 44 0.39 -24.19 3.97
N ASP A 45 -0.61 -24.03 3.11
CA ASP A 45 -1.70 -24.98 2.94
C ASP A 45 -1.16 -26.33 2.43
N TRP A 46 -0.28 -26.31 1.42
CA TRP A 46 0.33 -27.52 0.86
C TRP A 46 1.25 -28.26 1.85
N LEU A 47 1.94 -27.53 2.72
CA LEU A 47 2.86 -28.09 3.72
C LEU A 47 2.20 -28.35 5.08
N GLU A 48 0.87 -28.20 5.17
CA GLU A 48 0.07 -28.36 6.39
C GLU A 48 0.65 -27.62 7.61
N GLN A 49 1.21 -26.44 7.37
CA GLN A 49 1.92 -25.68 8.40
C GLN A 49 0.95 -24.96 9.35
N PRO A 50 1.36 -24.72 10.61
CA PRO A 50 0.55 -23.95 11.55
C PRO A 50 0.28 -22.53 11.06
N THR A 51 -0.98 -22.08 11.16
CA THR A 51 -1.41 -20.75 10.71
C THR A 51 -0.65 -19.59 11.36
N TRP A 52 -0.18 -19.76 12.60
CA TRP A 52 0.58 -18.71 13.29
C TRP A 52 1.91 -18.40 12.60
N VAL A 53 2.54 -19.37 11.95
CA VAL A 53 3.79 -19.18 11.20
C VAL A 53 3.51 -18.39 9.91
N LEU A 54 2.39 -18.65 9.24
CA LEU A 54 1.95 -17.86 8.08
C LEU A 54 1.83 -16.38 8.44
N TYR A 55 1.25 -16.05 9.60
CA TYR A 55 1.15 -14.65 10.03
C TYR A 55 2.51 -13.98 10.23
N LEU A 56 3.49 -14.71 10.77
CA LEU A 56 4.86 -14.19 10.89
C LEU A 56 5.50 -13.96 9.51
N VAL A 57 5.33 -14.89 8.57
CA VAL A 57 5.85 -14.75 7.21
C VAL A 57 5.22 -13.56 6.48
N LEU A 58 3.90 -13.39 6.60
CA LEU A 58 3.21 -12.23 6.04
C LEU A 58 3.70 -10.92 6.65
N PHE A 59 3.84 -10.88 7.97
CA PHE A 59 4.36 -9.70 8.66
C PHE A 59 5.78 -9.34 8.20
N ILE A 60 6.67 -10.33 8.13
CA ILE A 60 8.04 -10.15 7.64
C ILE A 60 8.03 -9.64 6.20
N GLY A 61 7.18 -10.20 5.34
CA GLY A 61 7.02 -9.76 3.96
C GLY A 61 6.65 -8.28 3.87
N VAL A 62 5.69 -7.82 4.67
CA VAL A 62 5.29 -6.40 4.73
C VAL A 62 6.42 -5.51 5.26
N VAL A 63 7.12 -5.93 6.32
CA VAL A 63 8.25 -5.17 6.87
C VAL A 63 9.39 -5.07 5.86
N ALA A 64 9.76 -6.18 5.22
CA ALA A 64 10.80 -6.19 4.19
C ALA A 64 10.41 -5.28 3.02
N TYR A 65 9.17 -5.40 2.54
CA TYR A 65 8.64 -4.59 1.47
C TYR A 65 8.70 -3.08 1.79
N THR A 66 8.27 -2.67 2.99
CA THR A 66 8.29 -1.25 3.40
C THR A 66 9.70 -0.69 3.59
N ARG A 67 10.68 -1.53 3.92
CA ARG A 67 12.09 -1.13 4.07
C ARG A 67 12.80 -0.99 2.73
N ILE A 68 12.46 -1.84 1.76
CA ILE A 68 13.13 -1.90 0.46
C ILE A 68 12.49 -0.92 -0.52
N THR A 69 11.16 -0.78 -0.49
CA THR A 69 10.44 0.03 -1.46
C THR A 69 10.55 1.52 -1.10
N PRO A 70 11.06 2.38 -2.01
CA PRO A 70 11.15 3.82 -1.77
C PRO A 70 9.78 4.42 -1.45
N THR A 71 9.72 5.52 -0.70
CA THR A 71 8.44 6.23 -0.51
C THR A 71 7.89 6.72 -1.85
N TRP A 72 6.56 6.77 -1.99
CA TRP A 72 5.91 7.32 -3.17
C TRP A 72 6.24 8.81 -3.34
N GLU A 73 6.33 9.25 -4.59
CA GLU A 73 6.63 10.64 -4.90
C GLU A 73 5.41 11.51 -4.62
N ARG A 74 5.64 12.58 -3.86
CA ARG A 74 4.64 13.61 -3.61
C ARG A 74 4.69 14.61 -4.77
N PRO A 75 3.62 14.79 -5.56
CA PRO A 75 3.59 15.76 -6.65
C PRO A 75 3.54 17.22 -6.18
N TYR A 76 3.62 17.46 -4.86
CA TYR A 76 3.67 18.78 -4.26
C TYR A 76 4.93 18.89 -3.40
N ARG A 77 5.80 19.85 -3.69
CA ARG A 77 6.74 20.36 -2.67
C ARG A 77 5.93 21.21 -1.69
N SER A 78 6.12 21.02 -0.39
CA SER A 78 5.62 22.02 0.56
C SER A 78 6.28 23.35 0.21
N PRO A 79 5.54 24.48 0.21
CA PRO A 79 6.21 25.75 0.42
C PRO A 79 6.88 25.65 1.80
N ASP A 80 8.17 25.93 1.85
CA ASP A 80 8.93 26.01 3.09
C ASP A 80 8.29 27.01 4.09
#